data_AF-A0A0D0DTY8-F1
#
_entry.id   AF-A0A0D0DTY8-F1
#
_cell.length_a   1.000
_cell.length_b   1.000
_cell.length_c   1.000
_cell.angle_alpha   90.00
_cell.angle_beta   90.00
_cell.angle_gamma   90.00
#
_symmetry.space_group_name_H-M   'P 1'
#
loop_
_entity.id
_entity.type
_entity.pdbx_description
1 polymer ?
#
loop_
_entity_poly.entity_id
_entity_poly.type
_entity_poly.pdbx_seq_one_letter_code
_entity_poly.pdbx_strand_id
1 'polypeptide(L)'
;SANGLFSPITTIRPPGQPVKNIPWTAFIFKASDWKHANDMCSIILDANNIQHIFSHKDQAMLWHVIPAFEELQTSWEAKLNVPCYMLYKDAIQQGLTNIGKYYNKFDDKPVYVLALGESTYAN
;
A
#
# COMPACT_ATOMS: atom_id res chain seq x y z
N SER A 1 -21.69 8.45 26.31
CA SER A 1 -20.48 7.80 25.73
C SER A 1 -20.91 6.63 24.87
N ALA A 2 -20.06 6.15 23.95
CA ALA A 2 -20.41 5.02 23.06
C ALA A 2 -20.85 3.76 23.84
N ASN A 3 -20.23 3.45 24.98
CA ASN A 3 -20.65 2.35 25.85
C ASN A 3 -22.09 2.49 26.37
N GLY A 4 -22.57 3.72 26.60
CA GLY A 4 -23.93 3.98 27.06
C GLY A 4 -24.98 3.90 25.96
N LEU A 5 -24.58 4.09 24.69
CA LEU A 5 -25.46 4.02 23.52
C LEU A 5 -25.51 2.61 22.93
N PHE A 6 -24.38 1.90 22.92
CA PHE A 6 -24.20 0.66 22.15
C PHE A 6 -23.81 -0.56 22.98
N SER A 7 -23.77 -0.44 24.32
CA SER A 7 -23.14 -1.44 25.21
C SER A 7 -21.62 -1.61 24.94
N PRO A 8 -20.88 -2.39 25.76
CA PRO A 8 -19.47 -2.69 25.48
C PRO A 8 -19.31 -3.39 24.12
N ILE A 9 -18.27 -3.01 23.38
CA ILE A 9 -18.01 -3.57 22.03
C ILE A 9 -17.70 -5.06 22.06
N THR A 10 -17.09 -5.56 23.12
CA THR A 10 -16.77 -6.98 23.26
C THR A 10 -16.90 -7.42 24.71
N THR A 11 -17.52 -8.58 24.92
CA THR A 11 -17.58 -9.25 26.21
C THR A 11 -16.90 -10.60 26.08
N ILE A 12 -15.81 -10.80 26.82
CA ILE A 12 -15.08 -12.06 26.86
C ILE A 12 -15.48 -12.83 28.13
N ARG A 13 -15.75 -14.13 28.00
CA ARG A 13 -16.06 -15.03 29.12
C ARG A 13 -15.08 -16.21 29.14
N PRO A 14 -13.88 -16.04 29.71
CA PRO A 14 -12.95 -17.15 29.83
C PRO A 14 -13.49 -18.17 30.85
N PRO A 15 -13.30 -19.49 30.63
CA PRO A 15 -13.75 -20.51 31.57
C PRO A 15 -13.11 -20.32 32.95
N GLY A 16 -13.93 -20.34 34.01
CA GLY A 16 -13.44 -20.18 35.38
C GLY A 16 -12.96 -18.77 35.76
N GLN A 17 -13.06 -17.79 34.86
CA GLN A 17 -12.72 -16.39 35.15
C GLN A 17 -13.94 -15.46 35.07
N PRO A 18 -13.89 -14.30 35.74
CA PRO A 18 -14.93 -13.28 35.63
C PRO A 18 -15.11 -12.79 34.18
N VAL A 19 -16.34 -12.40 33.86
CA VAL A 19 -16.69 -11.79 32.58
C VAL A 19 -15.92 -10.47 32.41
N LYS A 20 -15.21 -10.32 31.30
CA LYS A 20 -14.44 -9.10 30.98
C LYS A 20 -15.16 -8.31 29.89
N ASN A 21 -15.67 -7.14 30.25
CA ASN A 21 -16.25 -6.18 29.30
C ASN A 21 -15.16 -5.26 28.78
N ILE A 22 -14.97 -5.23 27.47
CA ILE A 22 -14.06 -4.32 26.80
C ILE A 22 -14.86 -3.11 26.31
N PRO A 23 -14.58 -1.90 26.83
CA PRO A 23 -15.28 -0.70 26.40
C PRO A 23 -14.82 -0.24 25.01
N TRP A 24 -15.65 0.53 24.31
CA TRP A 24 -15.27 1.21 23.06
C TRP A 24 -14.01 2.07 23.21
N THR A 25 -13.81 2.65 24.39
CA THR A 25 -12.63 3.47 24.70
C THR A 25 -11.33 2.68 24.70
N ALA A 26 -11.37 1.34 24.82
CA ALA A 26 -10.18 0.50 24.73
C ALA A 26 -9.60 0.44 23.31
N PHE A 27 -10.37 0.84 22.30
CA PHE A 27 -9.99 0.86 20.89
C PHE A 27 -9.72 2.27 20.36
N ILE A 28 -9.63 3.26 21.25
CA ILE A 28 -9.26 4.62 20.85
C ILE A 28 -7.77 4.60 20.50
N PHE A 29 -7.48 4.85 19.23
CA PHE A 29 -6.12 5.07 18.76
C PHE A 29 -5.51 6.27 19.46
N LYS A 30 -4.30 6.05 19.98
CA LYS A 30 -3.43 7.13 20.44
C LYS A 30 -2.93 7.91 19.24
N ALA A 31 -2.39 9.10 19.49
CA ALA A 31 -1.75 9.90 18.44
C ALA A 31 -0.65 9.12 17.69
N SER A 32 0.09 8.25 18.38
CA SER A 32 1.08 7.35 17.77
C SER A 32 0.45 6.34 16.80
N ASP A 33 -0.69 5.77 17.16
CA ASP A 33 -1.37 4.75 16.35
C ASP A 33 -1.90 5.37 15.06
N TRP A 34 -2.47 6.59 15.17
CA TRP A 34 -2.87 7.38 13.99
C TRP A 34 -1.68 7.76 13.12
N LYS A 35 -0.54 8.10 13.72
CA LYS A 35 0.68 8.34 12.95
C LYS A 35 1.08 7.10 12.15
N HIS A 36 1.07 5.92 12.76
CA HIS A 36 1.36 4.67 12.05
C HIS A 36 0.36 4.37 10.93
N ALA A 37 -0.93 4.60 11.16
CA ALA A 37 -1.95 4.44 10.13
C ALA A 37 -1.69 5.38 8.94
N ASN A 38 -1.35 6.64 9.20
CA ASN A 38 -1.03 7.62 8.16
C ASN A 38 0.24 7.25 7.39
N ASP A 39 1.30 6.80 8.08
CA ASP A 39 2.53 6.36 7.45
C ASP A 39 2.26 5.14 6.52
N MET A 40 1.44 4.17 6.96
CA MET A 40 0.98 3.05 6.12
C MET A 40 0.14 3.50 4.92
N CYS A 41 -0.83 4.40 5.14
CA CYS A 41 -1.65 4.96 4.07
C CYS A 41 -0.78 5.64 3.01
N SER A 42 0.26 6.37 3.41
CA SER A 42 1.18 7.00 2.46
C SER A 42 1.93 5.98 1.61
N ILE A 43 2.35 4.84 2.17
CA ILE A 43 3.01 3.77 1.42
C ILE A 43 2.04 3.12 0.41
N ILE A 44 0.81 2.83 0.85
CA ILE A 44 -0.22 2.19 0.01
C ILE A 44 -0.69 3.13 -1.10
N LEU A 45 -0.73 4.43 -0.84
CA LEU A 45 -1.18 5.44 -1.80
C LEU A 45 -0.30 5.46 -3.06
N ASP A 46 1.02 5.28 -2.93
CA ASP A 46 1.91 5.21 -4.09
C ASP A 46 1.49 4.07 -5.03
N ALA A 47 1.25 2.87 -4.48
CA ALA A 47 0.81 1.73 -5.28
C ALA A 47 -0.59 1.92 -5.88
N ASN A 48 -1.50 2.56 -5.13
CA ASN A 48 -2.84 2.88 -5.62
C ASN A 48 -2.81 3.85 -6.80
N ASN A 49 -1.96 4.88 -6.75
CA ASN A 49 -1.82 5.85 -7.84
C ASN A 49 -1.39 5.16 -9.14
N ILE A 50 -0.40 4.26 -9.04
CA ILE A 50 0.09 3.48 -10.19
C ILE A 50 -0.95 2.49 -10.70
N GLN A 51 -1.67 1.80 -9.81
CA GLN A 51 -2.77 0.92 -10.22
C GLN A 51 -3.85 1.67 -11.02
N HIS A 52 -4.12 2.92 -10.66
CA HIS A 52 -5.14 3.73 -11.31
C HIS A 52 -4.80 4.05 -12.77
N ILE A 53 -3.51 4.15 -13.11
CA ILE A 53 -3.01 4.33 -14.48
C ILE A 53 -3.48 3.16 -15.36
N PHE A 54 -3.40 1.92 -14.86
CA PHE A 54 -3.80 0.73 -15.63
C PHE A 54 -5.30 0.45 -15.67
N SER A 55 -6.09 1.20 -14.90
CA SER A 55 -7.54 1.00 -14.81
C SER A 55 -8.30 1.83 -15.85
N HIS A 56 -7.61 2.50 -16.78
CA HIS A 56 -8.23 3.32 -17.81
C HIS A 56 -8.89 2.45 -18.88
N LYS A 57 -10.20 2.65 -19.12
CA LYS A 57 -11.00 1.82 -20.03
C LYS A 57 -10.78 2.13 -21.51
N ASP A 58 -10.35 3.35 -21.81
CA ASP A 58 -10.42 3.90 -23.17
C ASP A 58 -9.05 4.06 -23.84
N GLN A 59 -7.95 3.73 -23.15
CA GLN A 59 -6.59 3.86 -23.69
C GLN A 59 -5.77 2.60 -23.44
N ALA A 60 -4.97 2.21 -24.44
CA ALA A 60 -3.98 1.16 -24.28
C ALA A 60 -2.84 1.68 -23.40
N MET A 61 -2.78 1.26 -22.15
CA MET A 61 -1.80 1.73 -21.15
C MET A 61 -0.53 0.86 -21.07
N LEU A 62 -0.33 -0.04 -22.05
CA LEU A 62 0.77 -0.99 -22.00
C LEU A 62 2.14 -0.31 -22.02
N TRP A 63 2.27 0.80 -22.74
CA TRP A 63 3.49 1.61 -22.83
C TRP A 63 3.83 2.33 -21.52
N HIS A 64 2.84 2.57 -20.65
CA HIS A 64 3.06 3.19 -19.33
C HIS A 64 3.55 2.20 -18.27
N VAL A 65 3.54 0.89 -18.55
CA VAL A 65 3.83 -0.13 -17.54
C VAL A 65 5.23 0.02 -16.96
N ILE A 66 6.23 0.23 -17.80
CA ILE A 66 7.62 0.40 -17.36
C ILE A 66 7.80 1.70 -16.55
N PRO A 67 7.44 2.89 -17.08
CA PRO A 67 7.56 4.14 -16.32
C PRO A 67 6.85 4.14 -14.96
N ALA A 68 5.65 3.57 -14.90
CA ALA A 68 4.85 3.55 -13.68
C ALA A 68 5.46 2.63 -12.60
N PHE A 69 6.11 1.53 -13.00
CA PHE A 69 6.84 0.67 -12.07
C PHE A 69 8.13 1.34 -11.58
N GLU A 70 8.84 2.06 -12.45
CA GLU A 70 10.04 2.84 -12.06
C GLU A 70 9.68 3.97 -11.08
N GLU A 71 8.55 4.64 -11.28
CA GLU A 71 8.04 5.68 -10.37
C GLU A 71 7.70 5.09 -8.98
N LEU A 72 7.02 3.94 -8.95
CA LEU A 72 6.72 3.23 -7.70
C LEU A 72 8.00 2.82 -6.97
N GLN A 73 8.95 2.23 -7.70
CA GLN A 73 10.24 1.81 -7.16
C GLN A 73 10.98 3.00 -6.55
N THR A 74 11.11 4.10 -7.29
CA THR A 74 11.79 5.32 -6.85
C THR A 74 11.14 5.90 -5.60
N SER A 75 9.80 5.94 -5.55
CA SER A 75 9.05 6.45 -4.41
C SER A 75 9.30 5.61 -3.15
N TRP A 76 9.31 4.29 -3.28
CA TRP A 76 9.54 3.37 -2.17
C TRP A 76 11.00 3.35 -1.70
N GLU A 77 11.97 3.44 -2.61
CA GLU A 77 13.38 3.62 -2.29
C GLU A 77 13.62 4.94 -1.53
N ALA A 78 12.98 6.04 -1.96
CA ALA A 78 13.04 7.30 -1.25
C ALA A 78 12.50 7.18 0.19
N LYS A 79 11.37 6.47 0.38
CA LYS A 79 10.80 6.24 1.72
C LYS A 79 11.72 5.44 2.63
N LEU A 80 12.53 4.51 2.12
CA LEU A 80 13.51 3.77 2.94
C LEU A 80 14.54 4.68 3.62
N ASN A 81 14.77 5.88 3.07
CA ASN A 81 15.70 6.87 3.62
C ASN A 81 15.05 7.83 4.63
N VAL A 82 13.73 7.78 4.82
CA VAL A 82 13.02 8.67 5.74
C VAL A 82 12.78 7.97 7.09
N PRO A 83 13.21 8.56 8.23
CA PRO A 83 13.16 7.90 9.54
C PRO A 83 11.78 7.39 9.97
N CYS A 84 10.69 8.06 9.58
CA CYS A 84 9.34 7.63 9.95
C CYS A 84 8.95 6.29 9.32
N TYR A 85 9.57 5.89 8.21
CA TYR A 85 9.27 4.62 7.56
C TYR A 85 10.16 3.46 8.01
N MET A 86 11.07 3.68 8.95
CA MET A 86 12.02 2.65 9.41
C MET A 86 11.32 1.40 9.94
N LEU A 87 10.16 1.55 10.59
CA LEU A 87 9.34 0.43 11.08
C LEU A 87 8.73 -0.42 9.95
N TYR A 88 8.63 0.12 8.74
CA TYR A 88 8.06 -0.55 7.57
C TYR A 88 9.14 -0.98 6.57
N LYS A 89 10.42 -0.80 6.91
CA LYS A 89 11.56 -1.06 6.03
C LYS A 89 11.49 -2.45 5.40
N ASP A 90 11.26 -3.49 6.19
CA ASP A 90 11.21 -4.86 5.70
C ASP A 90 10.04 -5.08 4.73
N ALA A 91 8.88 -4.48 5.02
CA ALA A 91 7.71 -4.55 4.15
C ALA A 91 7.96 -3.82 2.82
N ILE A 92 8.54 -2.61 2.86
CA ILE A 92 8.90 -1.84 1.67
C ILE A 92 9.95 -2.60 0.84
N GLN A 93 10.98 -3.16 1.48
CA GLN A 93 12.01 -3.95 0.80
C GLN A 93 11.45 -5.21 0.12
N GLN A 94 10.51 -5.89 0.78
CA GLN A 94 9.80 -7.02 0.19
C GLN A 94 8.96 -6.59 -1.01
N GLY A 95 8.33 -5.42 -0.93
CA GLY A 95 7.62 -4.78 -2.02
C GLY A 95 8.52 -4.50 -3.23
N LEU A 96 9.66 -3.85 -3.01
CA LEU A 96 10.70 -3.58 -4.02
C LEU A 96 11.20 -4.88 -4.69
N THR A 97 11.42 -5.91 -3.88
CA THR A 97 11.81 -7.24 -4.40
C THR A 97 10.75 -7.82 -5.32
N ASN A 98 9.47 -7.62 -5.02
CA ASN A 98 8.38 -8.06 -5.88
C ASN A 98 8.28 -7.24 -7.17
N ILE A 99 8.46 -5.92 -7.09
CA ILE A 99 8.53 -5.03 -8.25
C ILE A 99 9.64 -5.50 -9.21
N GLY A 100 10.85 -5.73 -8.71
CA GLY A 100 11.98 -6.21 -9.52
C GLY A 100 11.71 -7.54 -10.24
N LYS A 101 10.97 -8.47 -9.61
CA LYS A 101 10.54 -9.72 -10.27
C LYS A 101 9.61 -9.48 -11.45
N TYR A 102 8.73 -8.48 -11.38
CA TYR A 102 7.83 -8.13 -12.48
C TYR A 102 8.57 -7.37 -13.57
N TYR A 103 9.45 -6.45 -13.19
CA TYR A 103 10.30 -5.71 -14.12
C TYR A 103 11.13 -6.65 -15.01
N ASN A 104 11.81 -7.64 -14.41
CA ASN A 104 12.58 -8.63 -15.17
C ASN A 104 11.71 -9.45 -16.14
N LYS A 105 10.44 -9.69 -15.82
CA LYS A 105 9.51 -10.39 -16.72
C LYS A 105 9.02 -9.51 -17.88
N PHE A 106 9.11 -8.19 -17.77
CA PHE A 106 8.79 -7.28 -18.87
C PHE A 106 9.90 -7.26 -19.91
N ASP A 107 11.16 -7.36 -19.48
CA ASP A 107 12.32 -7.46 -20.36
C ASP A 107 12.23 -8.70 -21.27
N ASP A 108 11.76 -9.83 -20.73
CA ASP A 108 11.49 -11.06 -21.48
C ASP A 108 10.34 -10.95 -22.50
N LYS A 109 9.59 -9.84 -22.50
CA LYS A 109 8.37 -9.67 -23.28
C LYS A 109 8.48 -8.45 -24.20
N PRO A 110 8.83 -8.65 -25.50
CA PRO A 110 9.09 -7.54 -26.42
C PRO A 110 7.88 -6.62 -26.63
N VAL A 111 6.66 -7.09 -26.32
CA VAL A 111 5.43 -6.29 -26.42
C VAL A 111 5.48 -4.99 -25.61
N TYR A 112 6.15 -4.96 -24.45
CA TYR A 112 6.26 -3.74 -23.64
C TYR A 112 7.23 -2.74 -24.27
N VAL A 113 8.34 -3.23 -24.82
CA VAL A 113 9.34 -2.41 -25.54
C VAL A 113 8.76 -1.86 -26.84
N LEU A 114 8.03 -2.69 -27.59
CA LEU A 114 7.35 -2.30 -28.83
C LEU A 114 6.26 -1.25 -28.55
N ALA A 115 5.45 -1.43 -27.51
CA ALA A 115 4.43 -0.45 -27.13
C ALA A 115 5.05 0.91 -26.74
N LEU A 116 6.20 0.89 -26.06
CA LEU A 116 6.94 2.11 -25.73
C LEU A 116 7.36 2.85 -27.01
N GLY A 117 7.97 2.12 -27.96
CA GLY A 117 8.41 2.66 -29.25
C GLY A 117 7.26 3.25 -30.06
N GLU A 118 6.16 2.52 -30.25
CA GLU A 118 4.99 3.00 -31.01
C GLU A 118 4.37 4.27 -30.40
N SER A 119 4.32 4.39 -29.06
CA SER A 119 3.81 5.62 -28.42
C SER A 119 4.67 6.86 -28.70
N THR A 120 5.97 6.69 -28.93
CA THR A 120 6.88 7.81 -29.22
C THR A 120 6.76 8.33 -30.65
N TYR A 121 6.25 7.52 -31.59
CA TYR A 121 6.02 7.91 -32.98
C TYR A 121 4.57 8.37 -33.26
N ALA A 122 3.66 8.18 -32.30
CA ALA A 122 2.24 8.54 -32.43
C ALA A 122 1.90 9.94 -31.89
N ASN A 123 2.89 10.73 -31.46
CA ASN A 123 2.75 12.12 -31.01
C ASN A 123 3.20 13.12 -32.08
#